data_AF-A0A3L7NTN5-F1
#
_entry.id   AF-A0A3L7NTN5-F1
#
_cell.length_a   1.000
_cell.length_b   1.000
_cell.length_c   1.000
_cell.angle_alpha   90.00
_cell.angle_beta   90.00
_cell.angle_gamma   90.00
#
_symmetry.space_group_name_H-M   'P 1'
#
loop_
_entity.id
_entity.type
_entity.pdbx_description
1 polymer ?
#
loop_
_entity_poly.entity_id
_entity_poly.type
_entity_poly.pdbx_seq_one_letter_code
_entity_poly.pdbx_strand_id
1 'polypeptide(L)'
;MIQPLLPFLLLIGFAIMIPAIAAEKFELQLRAQKASPEASTFERSNIAATWNAAETAVIVCDVWDKHHCINAVRRMDEFLPRMNDLLKFTRERGATIIHSPSDCMPAYENHPARLRAIAAPAAANAPKDVAFWCSSIPAEEQAMYPIDQSDGGEDDDPVEHARWTEELKGLGRNPGMPWKSQSDKIEIDKSVDFISDRGDEVWNILESRGIQNVILVGVHTNMCVLGRPFGLRQMARNSKNVVLMRDLTDCMYNPKRWPYVDHFTGNDLIVSHVERFVCPTISSDQILGGKAFVSKDDTRTQRDVTDVPTAATSGDLKQQWMTGSIGTPWEDFSGGTLQHVQGTVWNRCSVRFPSSWLTEGSLQLENSADAELTQAWVNGTPLVSAEDGDGLTIPLELMIPDDINLLVVRTEYSRPQKALAAPSAIRSGTRSLDLKGRWQFRLGDNAAWSNIPLPAKFGMGADVLFEAK
;
A
#
# COMPACT_ATOMS: atom_id res chain seq x y z
N MET A 1 -89.37 4.42 21.61
CA MET A 1 -88.00 3.90 21.82
C MET A 1 -87.49 3.44 20.47
N ILE A 2 -86.55 4.18 19.89
CA ILE A 2 -86.01 4.00 18.54
C ILE A 2 -84.62 3.36 18.69
N GLN A 3 -84.41 2.17 18.13
CA GLN A 3 -83.08 1.55 18.00
C GLN A 3 -82.47 1.93 16.64
N PRO A 4 -81.21 2.38 16.56
CA PRO A 4 -80.54 2.59 15.29
C PRO A 4 -79.78 1.33 14.85
N LEU A 5 -79.89 0.99 13.56
CA LEU A 5 -79.06 0.01 12.86
C LEU A 5 -77.69 0.63 12.56
N LEU A 6 -76.61 -0.07 12.96
CA LEU A 6 -75.23 0.28 12.62
C LEU A 6 -74.83 -0.47 11.32
N PRO A 7 -74.28 0.19 10.29
CA PRO A 7 -73.78 -0.50 9.11
C PRO A 7 -72.36 -1.02 9.35
N PHE A 8 -72.14 -2.30 9.09
CA PHE A 8 -70.82 -2.94 9.11
C PHE A 8 -70.09 -2.62 7.80
N LEU A 9 -69.08 -1.74 7.84
CA LEU A 9 -68.21 -1.46 6.69
C LEU A 9 -67.12 -2.53 6.63
N LEU A 10 -67.14 -3.37 5.59
CA LEU A 10 -66.09 -4.35 5.30
C LEU A 10 -64.90 -3.63 4.65
N LEU A 11 -63.83 -3.40 5.41
CA LEU A 11 -62.56 -2.89 4.87
C LEU A 11 -61.81 -4.05 4.19
N ILE A 12 -61.87 -4.08 2.85
CA ILE A 12 -61.03 -4.96 2.03
C ILE A 12 -59.64 -4.33 1.95
N GLY A 13 -58.71 -4.82 2.75
CA GLY A 13 -57.30 -4.44 2.68
C GLY A 13 -56.66 -5.01 1.42
N PHE A 14 -56.36 -4.16 0.44
CA PHE A 14 -55.48 -4.50 -0.68
C PHE A 14 -54.04 -4.58 -0.16
N ALA A 15 -53.53 -5.80 0.05
CA ALA A 15 -52.12 -6.02 0.29
C ALA A 15 -51.36 -5.74 -1.02
N ILE A 16 -50.72 -4.58 -1.11
CA ILE A 16 -49.78 -4.26 -2.19
C ILE A 16 -48.55 -5.12 -1.96
N MET A 17 -48.49 -6.27 -2.64
CA MET A 17 -47.27 -7.07 -2.76
C MET A 17 -46.28 -6.27 -3.60
N ILE A 18 -45.41 -5.51 -2.94
CA ILE A 18 -44.23 -4.93 -3.58
C ILE A 18 -43.34 -6.12 -3.97
N PRO A 19 -43.04 -6.34 -5.25
CA PRO A 19 -42.13 -7.41 -5.64
C PRO A 19 -40.79 -7.16 -4.95
N ALA A 20 -40.33 -8.14 -4.18
CA ALA A 20 -38.96 -8.13 -3.69
C ALA A 20 -38.05 -8.14 -4.92
N ILE A 21 -37.43 -6.98 -5.20
CA ILE A 21 -36.35 -6.91 -6.17
C ILE A 21 -35.32 -7.92 -5.68
N ALA A 22 -35.09 -8.98 -6.45
CA ALA A 22 -34.07 -9.95 -6.11
C ALA A 22 -32.76 -9.19 -5.95
N ALA A 23 -32.12 -9.31 -4.78
CA ALA A 23 -30.86 -8.65 -4.52
C ALA A 23 -29.87 -9.05 -5.62
N GLU A 24 -29.38 -8.06 -6.38
CA GLU A 24 -28.38 -8.30 -7.40
C GLU A 24 -27.11 -8.85 -6.73
N LYS A 25 -26.50 -9.85 -7.36
CA LYS A 25 -25.38 -10.61 -6.81
C LYS A 25 -24.22 -10.63 -7.79
N PHE A 26 -23.01 -10.56 -7.25
CA PHE A 26 -21.78 -10.84 -7.97
C PHE A 26 -21.35 -12.27 -7.65
N GLU A 27 -21.28 -13.10 -8.68
CA GLU A 27 -20.71 -14.45 -8.59
C GLU A 27 -19.22 -14.37 -8.89
N LEU A 28 -18.39 -14.64 -7.89
CA LEU A 28 -16.96 -14.37 -7.90
C LEU A 28 -16.16 -15.65 -7.67
N GLN A 29 -14.95 -15.67 -8.23
CA GLN A 29 -13.89 -16.61 -7.94
C GLN A 29 -12.74 -15.85 -7.30
N LEU A 30 -12.67 -15.93 -5.97
CA LEU A 30 -11.66 -15.25 -5.16
C LEU A 30 -10.35 -16.02 -5.25
N ARG A 31 -9.36 -15.43 -5.93
CA ARG A 31 -8.03 -16.02 -6.11
C ARG A 31 -7.15 -15.68 -4.91
N ALA A 32 -6.60 -16.69 -4.22
CA ALA A 32 -5.72 -16.51 -3.08
C ALA A 32 -4.57 -17.53 -3.11
N GLN A 33 -3.49 -17.24 -2.40
CA GLN A 33 -2.35 -18.14 -2.26
C GLN A 33 -2.21 -18.62 -0.81
N LYS A 34 -1.93 -19.90 -0.62
CA LYS A 34 -1.65 -20.50 0.69
C LYS A 34 -0.35 -21.28 0.64
N ALA A 35 0.37 -21.30 1.76
CA ALA A 35 1.54 -22.15 1.90
C ALA A 35 1.12 -23.61 1.76
N SER A 36 1.82 -24.35 0.89
CA SER A 36 1.62 -25.78 0.73
C SER A 36 2.11 -26.50 1.99
N PRO A 37 1.34 -27.42 2.59
CA PRO A 37 1.80 -28.22 3.73
C PRO A 37 3.02 -29.10 3.41
N GLU A 38 3.22 -29.42 2.13
CA GLU A 38 4.16 -30.44 1.66
C GLU A 38 5.42 -29.84 0.99
N ALA A 39 5.43 -28.53 0.71
CA ALA A 39 6.53 -27.84 0.04
C ALA A 39 6.71 -26.41 0.59
N SER A 40 7.94 -25.87 0.50
CA SER A 40 8.24 -24.45 0.79
C SER A 40 7.69 -23.50 -0.29
N THR A 41 6.53 -23.82 -0.88
CA THR A 41 5.93 -23.13 -2.02
C THR A 41 4.52 -22.65 -1.66
N PHE A 42 4.04 -21.64 -2.39
CA PHE A 42 2.67 -21.15 -2.29
C PHE A 42 1.86 -21.65 -3.47
N GLU A 43 0.64 -22.12 -3.21
CA GLU A 43 -0.28 -22.60 -4.24
C GLU A 43 -1.47 -21.66 -4.38
N ARG A 44 -1.81 -21.29 -5.63
CA ARG A 44 -3.01 -20.52 -5.93
C ARG A 44 -4.24 -21.42 -5.88
N SER A 45 -5.29 -20.91 -5.28
CA SER A 45 -6.62 -21.51 -5.23
C SER A 45 -7.68 -20.47 -5.56
N ASN A 46 -8.81 -20.92 -6.09
CA ASN A 46 -10.00 -20.11 -6.30
C ASN A 46 -11.09 -20.55 -5.33
N ILE A 47 -11.67 -19.59 -4.63
CA ILE A 47 -12.78 -19.81 -3.70
C ILE A 47 -14.02 -19.16 -4.30
N ALA A 48 -15.04 -19.96 -4.58
CA ALA A 48 -16.32 -19.44 -5.04
C ALA A 48 -16.97 -18.57 -3.95
N ALA A 49 -17.44 -17.39 -4.32
CA ALA A 49 -18.15 -16.49 -3.43
C ALA A 49 -19.30 -15.80 -4.17
N THR A 50 -20.37 -15.53 -3.43
CA THR A 50 -21.52 -14.78 -3.93
C THR A 50 -21.70 -13.55 -3.06
N TRP A 51 -21.51 -12.36 -3.62
CA TRP A 51 -21.60 -11.10 -2.89
C TRP A 51 -22.87 -10.34 -3.28
N ASN A 52 -23.65 -9.89 -2.30
CA ASN A 52 -24.78 -9.01 -2.56
C ASN A 52 -24.27 -7.63 -2.98
N ALA A 53 -24.73 -7.10 -4.11
CA ALA A 53 -24.26 -5.82 -4.64
C ALA A 53 -24.55 -4.67 -3.66
N ALA A 54 -25.73 -4.64 -3.04
CA ALA A 54 -26.10 -3.63 -2.04
C ALA A 54 -25.23 -3.61 -0.78
N GLU A 55 -24.54 -4.72 -0.47
CA GLU A 55 -23.62 -4.85 0.68
C GLU A 55 -22.14 -4.75 0.23
N THR A 56 -21.90 -4.30 -1.00
CA THR A 56 -20.58 -4.22 -1.63
C THR A 56 -20.25 -2.77 -1.99
N ALA A 57 -19.03 -2.33 -1.68
CA ALA A 57 -18.48 -1.07 -2.16
C ALA A 57 -17.32 -1.31 -3.14
N VAL A 58 -17.20 -0.44 -4.13
CA VAL A 58 -16.00 -0.30 -4.96
C VAL A 58 -15.30 0.99 -4.56
N ILE A 59 -14.07 0.89 -4.06
CA ILE A 59 -13.24 2.04 -3.71
C ILE A 59 -12.25 2.28 -4.84
N VAL A 60 -12.30 3.48 -5.42
CA VAL A 60 -11.42 3.94 -6.50
C VAL A 60 -10.25 4.69 -5.89
N CYS A 61 -9.11 4.01 -5.75
CA CYS A 61 -7.92 4.52 -5.09
C CYS A 61 -7.05 5.33 -6.07
N ASP A 62 -6.87 6.63 -5.80
CA ASP A 62 -5.79 7.46 -6.37
C ASP A 62 -5.68 7.42 -7.92
N VAL A 63 -6.83 7.30 -8.60
CA VAL A 63 -6.94 7.36 -10.07
C VAL A 63 -6.84 8.81 -10.54
N TRP A 64 -5.66 9.40 -10.38
CA TRP A 64 -5.43 10.84 -10.55
C TRP A 64 -5.48 11.33 -12.00
N ASP A 65 -5.57 12.65 -12.18
CA ASP A 65 -5.55 13.30 -13.48
C ASP A 65 -4.15 13.41 -14.10
N LYS A 66 -3.10 13.36 -13.26
CA LYS A 66 -1.68 13.41 -13.65
C LYS A 66 -0.83 12.62 -12.65
N HIS A 67 0.36 12.21 -13.10
CA HIS A 67 1.36 11.53 -12.29
C HIS A 67 2.77 12.01 -12.67
N HIS A 68 3.74 11.86 -11.76
CA HIS A 68 5.12 12.33 -11.99
C HIS A 68 5.83 11.49 -13.07
N CYS A 69 5.57 10.18 -13.10
CA CYS A 69 6.01 9.26 -14.13
C CYS A 69 5.03 9.25 -15.33
N ILE A 70 5.51 9.49 -16.56
CA ILE A 70 4.63 9.47 -17.74
C ILE A 70 4.17 8.05 -18.11
N ASN A 71 5.00 7.04 -17.86
CA ASN A 71 4.64 5.64 -18.14
C ASN A 71 3.52 5.17 -17.19
N ALA A 72 3.52 5.59 -15.93
CA ALA A 72 2.40 5.38 -15.02
C ALA A 72 1.09 6.02 -15.53
N VAL A 73 1.15 7.24 -16.10
CA VAL A 73 -0.02 7.88 -16.72
C VAL A 73 -0.54 7.02 -17.88
N ARG A 74 0.35 6.56 -18.77
CA ARG A 74 -0.01 5.75 -19.94
C ARG A 74 -0.65 4.42 -19.55
N ARG A 75 -0.04 3.68 -18.63
CA ARG A 75 -0.56 2.38 -18.16
C ARG A 75 -1.93 2.53 -17.51
N MET A 76 -2.07 3.53 -16.63
CA MET A 76 -3.37 3.84 -16.01
C MET A 76 -4.43 4.14 -17.07
N ASP A 77 -4.10 5.05 -18.00
CA ASP A 77 -5.00 5.50 -19.06
C ASP A 77 -5.58 4.37 -19.93
N GLU A 78 -4.86 3.26 -20.08
CA GLU A 78 -5.33 2.11 -20.86
C GLU A 78 -6.50 1.38 -20.21
N PHE A 79 -6.49 1.22 -18.88
CA PHE A 79 -7.55 0.50 -18.18
C PHE A 79 -8.70 1.38 -17.69
N LEU A 80 -8.56 2.71 -17.72
CA LEU A 80 -9.62 3.63 -17.26
C LEU A 80 -10.97 3.44 -17.97
N PRO A 81 -11.06 3.21 -19.30
CA PRO A 81 -12.35 2.95 -19.94
C PRO A 81 -13.07 1.74 -19.35
N ARG A 82 -12.35 0.62 -19.15
CA ARG A 82 -12.93 -0.60 -18.58
C ARG A 82 -13.26 -0.43 -17.10
N MET A 83 -12.44 0.31 -16.35
CA MET A 83 -12.75 0.68 -14.97
C MET A 83 -14.02 1.51 -14.91
N ASN A 84 -14.20 2.50 -15.79
CA ASN A 84 -15.43 3.30 -15.84
C ASN A 84 -16.66 2.44 -16.12
N ASP A 85 -16.56 1.49 -17.06
CA ASP A 85 -17.64 0.52 -17.34
C ASP A 85 -17.95 -0.33 -16.11
N LEU A 86 -16.93 -0.81 -15.39
CA LEU A 86 -17.09 -1.57 -14.14
C LEU A 86 -17.84 -0.74 -13.09
N LEU A 87 -17.45 0.52 -12.88
CA LEU A 87 -18.06 1.39 -11.89
C LEU A 87 -19.53 1.68 -12.22
N LYS A 88 -19.84 1.94 -13.50
CA LYS A 88 -21.24 2.10 -13.96
C LYS A 88 -22.05 0.82 -13.74
N PHE A 89 -21.51 -0.31 -14.18
CA PHE A 89 -22.20 -1.59 -14.10
C PHE A 89 -22.46 -2.02 -12.65
N THR A 90 -21.50 -1.81 -11.75
CA THR A 90 -21.65 -2.16 -10.32
C THR A 90 -22.60 -1.19 -9.61
N ARG A 91 -22.54 0.12 -9.91
CA ARG A 91 -23.45 1.14 -9.40
C ARG A 91 -24.90 0.85 -9.77
N GLU A 92 -25.17 0.52 -11.03
CA GLU A 92 -26.52 0.17 -11.52
C GLU A 92 -27.15 -1.00 -10.76
N ARG A 93 -26.32 -1.87 -10.17
CA ARG A 93 -26.73 -3.06 -9.42
C ARG A 93 -26.82 -2.83 -7.91
N GLY A 94 -26.56 -1.60 -7.49
CA GLY A 94 -26.68 -1.17 -6.09
C GLY A 94 -25.38 -1.17 -5.30
N ALA A 95 -24.23 -1.43 -5.91
CA ALA A 95 -22.94 -1.27 -5.22
C ALA A 95 -22.67 0.20 -4.91
N THR A 96 -22.03 0.46 -3.78
CA THR A 96 -21.61 1.82 -3.39
C THR A 96 -20.27 2.17 -4.02
N ILE A 97 -20.18 3.29 -4.74
CA ILE A 97 -18.91 3.76 -5.31
C ILE A 97 -18.32 4.86 -4.43
N ILE A 98 -17.06 4.70 -4.02
CA ILE A 98 -16.32 5.65 -3.21
C ILE A 98 -15.05 6.06 -3.95
N HIS A 99 -15.01 7.29 -4.44
CA HIS A 99 -13.84 7.85 -5.09
C HIS A 99 -12.88 8.41 -4.03
N SER A 100 -11.64 7.95 -4.05
CA SER A 100 -10.63 8.33 -3.07
C SER A 100 -9.38 8.89 -3.75
N PRO A 101 -9.45 10.07 -4.41
CA PRO A 101 -8.29 10.72 -5.02
C PRO A 101 -7.52 11.49 -3.94
N SER A 102 -6.57 10.82 -3.30
CA SER A 102 -5.80 11.41 -2.19
C SER A 102 -5.07 12.67 -2.61
N ASP A 103 -4.96 13.61 -1.68
CA ASP A 103 -4.29 14.91 -1.87
C ASP A 103 -4.98 15.82 -2.92
N CYS A 104 -6.19 15.44 -3.39
CA CYS A 104 -6.99 16.20 -4.36
C CYS A 104 -8.31 16.77 -3.79
N MET A 105 -8.56 16.64 -2.48
CA MET A 105 -9.82 17.08 -1.87
C MET A 105 -10.21 18.55 -2.13
N PRO A 106 -9.28 19.53 -2.26
CA PRO A 106 -9.62 20.90 -2.62
C PRO A 106 -10.44 21.03 -3.92
N ALA A 107 -10.26 20.13 -4.88
CA ALA A 107 -11.03 20.13 -6.13
C ALA A 107 -12.51 19.73 -5.94
N TYR A 108 -12.86 19.14 -4.78
CA TYR A 108 -14.15 18.52 -4.53
C TYR A 108 -14.92 19.14 -3.36
N GLU A 109 -14.45 20.22 -2.73
CA GLU A 109 -15.04 20.81 -1.52
C GLU A 109 -16.56 21.04 -1.62
N ASN A 110 -17.02 21.50 -2.80
CA ASN A 110 -18.44 21.78 -3.07
C ASN A 110 -19.13 20.68 -3.89
N HIS A 111 -18.45 19.56 -4.16
CA HIS A 111 -18.99 18.48 -4.97
C HIS A 111 -20.05 17.69 -4.18
N PRO A 112 -21.25 17.40 -4.74
CA PRO A 112 -22.30 16.68 -4.02
C PRO A 112 -21.85 15.36 -3.38
N ALA A 113 -21.01 14.58 -4.08
CA ALA A 113 -20.46 13.33 -3.55
C ALA A 113 -19.49 13.53 -2.36
N ARG A 114 -18.75 14.66 -2.29
CA ARG A 114 -17.91 15.02 -1.14
C ARG A 114 -18.78 15.42 0.05
N LEU A 115 -19.78 16.27 -0.18
CA LEU A 115 -20.74 16.68 0.85
C LEU A 115 -21.49 15.46 1.43
N ARG A 116 -21.81 14.48 0.58
CA ARG A 116 -22.43 13.21 0.99
C ARG A 116 -21.51 12.39 1.90
N ALA A 117 -20.20 12.34 1.62
CA ALA A 117 -19.22 11.67 2.46
C ALA A 117 -19.09 12.33 3.83
N ILE A 118 -19.03 13.66 3.88
CA ILE A 118 -18.98 14.44 5.13
C ILE A 118 -20.25 14.22 5.97
N ALA A 119 -21.41 14.12 5.30
CA ALA A 119 -22.69 13.91 5.97
C ALA A 119 -22.94 12.46 6.42
N ALA A 120 -22.05 11.51 6.09
CA ALA A 120 -22.19 10.13 6.55
C ALA A 120 -22.10 10.06 8.09
N PRO A 121 -23.01 9.36 8.77
CA PRO A 121 -23.01 9.30 10.23
C PRO A 121 -21.75 8.59 10.73
N ALA A 122 -21.16 9.12 11.80
CA ALA A 122 -20.01 8.52 12.44
C ALA A 122 -20.31 7.09 12.90
N ALA A 123 -19.44 6.15 12.53
CA ALA A 123 -19.55 4.76 12.91
C ALA A 123 -19.14 4.55 14.37
N ALA A 124 -20.01 3.93 15.18
CA ALA A 124 -19.72 3.64 16.59
C ALA A 124 -18.58 2.61 16.77
N ASN A 125 -18.31 1.82 15.75
CA ASN A 125 -17.28 0.77 15.69
C ASN A 125 -16.06 1.17 14.84
N ALA A 126 -15.82 2.46 14.61
CA ALA A 126 -14.66 2.93 13.85
C ALA A 126 -13.35 2.43 14.49
N PRO A 127 -12.49 1.70 13.75
CA PRO A 127 -11.21 1.25 14.28
C PRO A 127 -10.30 2.43 14.64
N LYS A 128 -9.55 2.31 15.75
CA LYS A 128 -8.73 3.39 16.30
C LYS A 128 -7.80 4.04 15.26
N ASP A 129 -7.15 3.23 14.42
CA ASP A 129 -6.17 3.74 13.46
C ASP A 129 -6.70 3.77 12.02
N VAL A 130 -8.01 3.66 11.80
CA VAL A 130 -8.59 3.65 10.44
C VAL A 130 -8.28 4.92 9.65
N ALA A 131 -7.99 6.03 10.33
CA ALA A 131 -7.63 7.31 9.73
C ALA A 131 -6.17 7.39 9.25
N PHE A 132 -5.31 6.44 9.62
CA PHE A 132 -3.87 6.50 9.36
C PHE A 132 -3.42 5.52 8.28
N TRP A 133 -2.24 5.77 7.73
CA TRP A 133 -1.57 4.85 6.83
C TRP A 133 -1.29 3.51 7.53
N CYS A 134 -1.46 2.40 6.81
CA CYS A 134 -1.21 1.05 7.31
C CYS A 134 -0.04 0.42 6.53
N SER A 135 1.15 0.43 7.13
CA SER A 135 2.37 -0.05 6.46
C SER A 135 2.50 -1.57 6.44
N SER A 136 1.88 -2.26 7.40
CA SER A 136 1.89 -3.71 7.49
C SER A 136 0.64 -4.22 8.21
N ILE A 137 0.38 -5.51 8.09
CA ILE A 137 -0.55 -6.28 8.94
C ILE A 137 0.16 -7.54 9.44
N PRO A 138 -0.31 -8.21 10.51
CA PRO A 138 0.38 -9.37 11.08
C PRO A 138 0.70 -10.48 10.08
N ALA A 139 -0.17 -10.71 9.09
CA ALA A 139 0.03 -11.71 8.05
C ALA A 139 1.24 -11.41 7.12
N GLU A 140 1.73 -10.17 7.07
CA GLU A 140 2.91 -9.77 6.29
C GLU A 140 4.23 -9.85 7.09
N GLU A 141 4.20 -10.10 8.42
CA GLU A 141 5.40 -10.04 9.29
C GLU A 141 6.55 -10.95 8.83
N GLN A 142 6.22 -12.09 8.21
CA GLN A 142 7.19 -13.06 7.69
C GLN A 142 7.44 -12.94 6.17
N ALA A 143 6.67 -12.10 5.47
CA ALA A 143 6.76 -11.98 4.02
C ALA A 143 7.98 -11.14 3.64
N MET A 144 8.83 -11.59 2.70
CA MET A 144 9.79 -10.71 2.03
C MET A 144 9.05 -9.83 1.03
N TYR A 145 9.34 -8.54 1.02
CA TYR A 145 8.69 -7.64 0.08
C TYR A 145 9.28 -7.89 -1.33
N PRO A 146 8.44 -8.05 -2.37
CA PRO A 146 8.91 -8.68 -3.61
C PRO A 146 9.70 -7.75 -4.55
N ILE A 147 9.64 -6.44 -4.33
CA ILE A 147 10.29 -5.42 -5.18
C ILE A 147 10.94 -4.31 -4.35
N ASP A 148 11.94 -3.64 -4.91
CA ASP A 148 12.49 -2.38 -4.40
C ASP A 148 11.82 -1.20 -5.12
N GLN A 149 10.92 -0.52 -4.40
CA GLN A 149 10.21 0.69 -4.87
C GLN A 149 10.79 1.98 -4.29
N SER A 150 11.99 1.92 -3.69
CA SER A 150 12.52 3.02 -2.89
C SER A 150 12.91 4.26 -3.68
N ASP A 151 13.01 4.17 -5.00
CA ASP A 151 13.21 5.32 -5.89
C ASP A 151 11.91 5.96 -6.39
N GLY A 152 10.79 5.42 -5.92
CA GLY A 152 9.47 5.83 -6.35
C GLY A 152 8.93 5.07 -7.54
N GLY A 153 9.65 4.10 -8.11
CA GLY A 153 9.17 3.31 -9.24
C GLY A 153 9.19 4.04 -10.58
N GLU A 154 10.03 5.07 -10.71
CA GLU A 154 10.22 5.84 -11.93
C GLU A 154 10.82 4.96 -13.03
N ASP A 155 10.01 4.60 -14.03
CA ASP A 155 10.37 3.66 -15.10
C ASP A 155 10.36 4.29 -16.50
N ASP A 156 10.25 5.61 -16.59
CA ASP A 156 10.34 6.33 -17.86
C ASP A 156 11.80 6.60 -18.31
N ASP A 157 11.95 6.91 -19.60
CA ASP A 157 13.26 7.29 -20.14
C ASP A 157 13.68 8.65 -19.57
N PRO A 158 14.94 8.84 -19.10
CA PRO A 158 15.35 10.10 -18.48
C PRO A 158 15.14 11.36 -19.33
N VAL A 159 15.24 11.26 -20.66
CA VAL A 159 15.00 12.39 -21.56
C VAL A 159 13.51 12.67 -21.67
N GLU A 160 12.69 11.61 -21.73
CA GLU A 160 11.24 11.73 -21.69
C GLU A 160 10.75 12.30 -20.35
N HIS A 161 11.27 11.80 -19.23
CA HIS A 161 11.01 12.29 -17.89
C HIS A 161 11.28 13.79 -17.77
N ALA A 162 12.42 14.25 -18.28
CA ALA A 162 12.77 15.67 -18.26
C ALA A 162 11.78 16.52 -19.07
N ARG A 163 11.33 16.05 -20.24
CA ARG A 163 10.30 16.74 -21.04
C ARG A 163 8.96 16.78 -20.32
N TRP A 164 8.55 15.65 -19.74
CA TRP A 164 7.30 15.55 -18.99
C TRP A 164 7.31 16.47 -17.76
N THR A 165 8.43 16.53 -17.05
CA THR A 165 8.67 17.47 -15.95
C THR A 165 8.47 18.93 -16.40
N GLU A 166 9.01 19.34 -17.55
CA GLU A 166 8.81 20.69 -18.09
C GLU A 166 7.37 20.94 -18.54
N GLU A 167 6.68 19.93 -19.10
CA GLU A 167 5.25 20.01 -19.43
C GLU A 167 4.40 20.25 -18.16
N LEU A 168 4.64 19.48 -17.10
CA LEU A 168 3.96 19.64 -15.82
C LEU A 168 4.17 21.04 -15.22
N LYS A 169 5.40 21.57 -15.29
CA LYS A 169 5.69 22.96 -14.89
C LYS A 169 4.91 23.96 -15.75
N GLY A 170 4.88 23.75 -17.07
CA GLY A 170 4.10 24.57 -18.00
C GLY A 170 2.60 24.59 -17.70
N LEU A 171 2.07 23.51 -17.13
CA LEU A 171 0.69 23.40 -16.61
C LEU A 171 0.49 24.01 -15.22
N GLY A 172 1.51 24.62 -14.62
CA GLY A 172 1.46 25.17 -13.26
C GLY A 172 1.27 24.09 -12.20
N ARG A 173 1.90 22.92 -12.38
CA ARG A 173 1.88 21.79 -11.45
C ARG A 173 3.25 21.58 -10.83
N ASN A 174 3.27 21.01 -9.62
CA ASN A 174 4.49 20.52 -8.99
C ASN A 174 4.86 19.19 -9.66
N PRO A 175 6.02 19.05 -10.34
CA PRO A 175 6.37 17.82 -11.04
C PRO A 175 6.46 16.58 -10.14
N GLY A 176 6.79 16.73 -8.86
CA GLY A 176 6.86 15.60 -7.93
C GLY A 176 5.50 15.11 -7.44
N MET A 177 4.48 15.98 -7.43
CA MET A 177 3.11 15.67 -7.03
C MET A 177 2.13 16.44 -7.93
N PRO A 178 1.99 16.05 -9.20
CA PRO A 178 1.31 16.88 -10.18
C PRO A 178 -0.21 16.76 -10.13
N TRP A 179 -0.77 15.75 -9.47
CA TRP A 179 -2.21 15.52 -9.40
C TRP A 179 -2.96 16.67 -8.72
N LYS A 180 -4.17 16.94 -9.19
CA LYS A 180 -5.11 17.92 -8.61
C LYS A 180 -6.53 17.39 -8.51
N SER A 181 -6.86 16.34 -9.23
CA SER A 181 -8.17 15.69 -9.22
C SER A 181 -8.05 14.20 -9.59
N GLN A 182 -9.16 13.47 -9.55
CA GLN A 182 -9.33 12.21 -10.28
C GLN A 182 -9.29 12.48 -11.80
N SER A 183 -8.88 11.47 -12.57
CA SER A 183 -8.97 11.46 -14.03
C SER A 183 -10.41 11.70 -14.51
N ASP A 184 -10.55 12.52 -15.56
CA ASP A 184 -11.83 12.85 -16.19
C ASP A 184 -12.43 11.69 -16.99
N LYS A 185 -11.65 10.62 -17.22
CA LYS A 185 -12.11 9.36 -17.83
C LYS A 185 -12.95 8.49 -16.89
N ILE A 186 -12.93 8.78 -15.58
CA ILE A 186 -13.77 8.10 -14.59
C ILE A 186 -14.93 9.02 -14.19
N GLU A 187 -16.14 8.58 -14.50
CA GLU A 187 -17.35 9.30 -14.18
C GLU A 187 -17.66 9.20 -12.68
N ILE A 188 -17.89 10.36 -12.05
CA ILE A 188 -18.42 10.48 -10.70
C ILE A 188 -19.90 10.87 -10.79
N ASP A 189 -20.78 9.95 -10.38
CA ASP A 189 -22.21 10.22 -10.33
C ASP A 189 -22.54 11.08 -9.11
N LYS A 190 -22.75 12.38 -9.35
CA LYS A 190 -23.11 13.37 -8.33
C LYS A 190 -24.33 12.98 -7.50
N SER A 191 -25.25 12.19 -8.06
CA SER A 191 -26.50 11.85 -7.41
C SER A 191 -26.37 10.76 -6.34
N VAL A 192 -25.39 9.86 -6.45
CA VAL A 192 -25.29 8.67 -5.60
C VAL A 192 -23.90 8.35 -5.06
N ASP A 193 -22.82 8.76 -5.73
CA ASP A 193 -21.46 8.40 -5.33
C ASP A 193 -20.97 9.20 -4.12
N PHE A 194 -19.83 8.76 -3.57
CA PHE A 194 -19.09 9.40 -2.49
C PHE A 194 -17.68 9.80 -2.93
N ILE A 195 -17.13 10.86 -2.32
CA ILE A 195 -15.72 11.24 -2.48
C ILE A 195 -15.10 11.48 -1.10
N SER A 196 -14.03 10.77 -0.76
CA SER A 196 -13.17 11.04 0.39
C SER A 196 -11.85 10.30 0.27
N ASP A 197 -10.75 10.93 0.68
CA ASP A 197 -9.45 10.27 0.90
C ASP A 197 -9.16 10.01 2.39
N ARG A 198 -10.12 10.30 3.28
CA ARG A 198 -9.97 10.08 4.72
C ARG A 198 -10.56 8.74 5.13
N GLY A 199 -9.77 7.92 5.82
CA GLY A 199 -10.19 6.57 6.21
C GLY A 199 -11.35 6.54 7.21
N ASP A 200 -11.47 7.53 8.09
CA ASP A 200 -12.59 7.65 9.02
C ASP A 200 -13.92 7.91 8.30
N GLU A 201 -13.93 8.82 7.32
CA GLU A 201 -15.12 9.09 6.52
C GLU A 201 -15.46 7.93 5.59
N VAL A 202 -14.47 7.30 4.95
CA VAL A 202 -14.70 6.08 4.15
C VAL A 202 -15.32 5.00 5.03
N TRP A 203 -14.80 4.77 6.24
CA TRP A 203 -15.37 3.80 7.17
C TRP A 203 -16.81 4.13 7.56
N ASN A 204 -17.12 5.40 7.84
CA ASN A 204 -18.48 5.86 8.13
C ASN A 204 -19.44 5.57 6.97
N ILE A 205 -19.00 5.77 5.72
CA ILE A 205 -19.79 5.41 4.53
C ILE A 205 -20.07 3.92 4.51
N LEU A 206 -19.02 3.09 4.69
CA LEU A 206 -19.16 1.63 4.69
C LEU A 206 -20.17 1.16 5.74
N GLU A 207 -20.05 1.63 6.97
CA GLU A 207 -20.94 1.23 8.07
C GLU A 207 -22.37 1.74 7.89
N SER A 208 -22.54 3.01 7.50
CA SER A 208 -23.87 3.60 7.29
C SER A 208 -24.68 2.95 6.17
N ARG A 209 -23.98 2.28 5.23
CA ARG A 209 -24.56 1.56 4.10
C ARG A 209 -24.62 0.05 4.31
N GLY A 210 -24.19 -0.46 5.47
CA GLY A 210 -24.15 -1.91 5.74
C GLY A 210 -23.20 -2.66 4.82
N ILE A 211 -22.11 -2.03 4.38
CA ILE A 211 -21.13 -2.64 3.47
C ILE A 211 -20.28 -3.65 4.21
N GLN A 212 -20.33 -4.89 3.73
CA GLN A 212 -19.55 -6.01 4.23
C GLN A 212 -18.37 -6.34 3.30
N ASN A 213 -18.54 -6.08 2.01
CA ASN A 213 -17.57 -6.44 0.98
C ASN A 213 -16.97 -5.20 0.31
N VAL A 214 -15.66 -5.22 0.07
CA VAL A 214 -14.92 -4.11 -0.52
C VAL A 214 -14.12 -4.60 -1.70
N ILE A 215 -14.32 -4.00 -2.86
CA ILE A 215 -13.50 -4.17 -4.06
C ILE A 215 -12.61 -2.94 -4.16
N LEU A 216 -11.29 -3.13 -4.09
CA LEU A 216 -10.34 -2.04 -4.32
C LEU A 216 -9.86 -2.06 -5.78
N VAL A 217 -9.90 -0.91 -6.43
CA VAL A 217 -9.35 -0.66 -7.78
C VAL A 217 -8.48 0.60 -7.77
N GLY A 218 -7.66 0.81 -8.80
CA GLY A 218 -6.85 2.02 -8.92
C GLY A 218 -5.37 1.79 -8.67
N VAL A 219 -4.62 2.83 -8.31
CA VAL A 219 -3.15 2.84 -8.34
C VAL A 219 -2.56 3.55 -7.10
N HIS A 220 -1.33 3.28 -6.67
CA HIS A 220 -0.46 2.18 -7.09
C HIS A 220 -0.56 1.00 -6.13
N THR A 221 -0.58 -0.24 -6.65
CA THR A 221 -0.86 -1.48 -5.90
C THR A 221 0.01 -1.61 -4.65
N ASN A 222 1.31 -1.42 -4.82
CA ASN A 222 2.37 -1.54 -3.81
C ASN A 222 2.50 -0.34 -2.85
N MET A 223 1.72 0.72 -3.09
CA MET A 223 1.73 1.95 -2.28
C MET A 223 0.32 2.26 -1.82
N CYS A 224 -0.41 3.12 -2.53
CA CYS A 224 -1.67 3.68 -2.07
C CYS A 224 -2.76 2.63 -1.87
N VAL A 225 -2.90 1.72 -2.83
CA VAL A 225 -3.89 0.63 -2.79
C VAL A 225 -3.69 -0.26 -1.56
N LEU A 226 -2.44 -0.57 -1.20
CA LEU A 226 -2.14 -1.32 0.02
C LEU A 226 -2.31 -0.49 1.30
N GLY A 227 -1.73 0.72 1.32
CA GLY A 227 -1.39 1.40 2.57
C GLY A 227 -2.23 2.62 2.94
N ARG A 228 -3.02 3.21 2.02
CA ARG A 228 -3.88 4.36 2.37
C ARG A 228 -4.86 3.98 3.50
N PRO A 229 -5.39 4.96 4.25
CA PRO A 229 -6.37 4.72 5.32
C PRO A 229 -7.61 3.89 4.89
N PHE A 230 -7.95 3.93 3.61
CA PHE A 230 -9.03 3.15 2.99
C PHE A 230 -8.54 1.94 2.18
N GLY A 231 -7.23 1.65 2.21
CA GLY A 231 -6.57 0.63 1.41
C GLY A 231 -6.75 -0.80 1.92
N LEU A 232 -6.20 -1.77 1.17
CA LEU A 232 -6.38 -3.20 1.40
C LEU A 232 -6.03 -3.63 2.82
N ARG A 233 -4.91 -3.13 3.36
CA ARG A 233 -4.44 -3.50 4.72
C ARG A 233 -5.41 -3.06 5.80
N GLN A 234 -5.96 -1.84 5.68
CA GLN A 234 -6.97 -1.34 6.62
C GLN A 234 -8.26 -2.13 6.53
N MET A 235 -8.71 -2.47 5.33
CA MET A 235 -9.92 -3.26 5.16
C MET A 235 -9.75 -4.69 5.70
N ALA A 236 -8.62 -5.34 5.39
CA ALA A 236 -8.32 -6.69 5.83
C ALA A 236 -8.16 -6.78 7.36
N ARG A 237 -7.35 -5.91 7.97
CA ARG A 237 -7.10 -5.93 9.43
C ARG A 237 -8.36 -5.65 10.25
N ASN A 238 -9.29 -4.88 9.69
CA ASN A 238 -10.55 -4.51 10.35
C ASN A 238 -11.73 -5.39 9.88
N SER A 239 -11.45 -6.58 9.34
CA SER A 239 -12.43 -7.65 9.06
C SER A 239 -13.49 -7.32 8.00
N LYS A 240 -13.21 -6.44 7.04
CA LYS A 240 -14.01 -6.35 5.81
C LYS A 240 -13.63 -7.49 4.86
N ASN A 241 -14.61 -8.02 4.10
CA ASN A 241 -14.34 -8.93 3.01
C ASN A 241 -13.75 -8.14 1.85
N VAL A 242 -12.43 -7.98 1.82
CA VAL A 242 -11.75 -7.16 0.82
C VAL A 242 -11.12 -7.99 -0.28
N VAL A 243 -11.20 -7.49 -1.51
CA VAL A 243 -10.50 -8.03 -2.67
C VAL A 243 -9.83 -6.91 -3.48
N LEU A 244 -8.70 -7.22 -4.09
CA LEU A 244 -8.10 -6.40 -5.15
C LEU A 244 -8.67 -6.81 -6.51
N MET A 245 -9.07 -5.85 -7.34
CA MET A 245 -9.35 -6.07 -8.75
C MET A 245 -8.04 -6.05 -9.55
N ARG A 246 -7.38 -7.20 -9.67
CA ARG A 246 -5.96 -7.30 -10.09
C ARG A 246 -5.67 -6.83 -11.52
N ASP A 247 -6.67 -6.76 -12.40
CA ASP A 247 -6.51 -6.31 -13.79
C ASP A 247 -6.84 -4.82 -13.98
N LEU A 248 -7.29 -4.11 -12.94
CA LEU A 248 -7.57 -2.66 -12.96
C LEU A 248 -6.71 -1.93 -11.92
N THR A 249 -5.43 -2.28 -11.90
CA THR A 249 -4.42 -1.73 -11.00
C THR A 249 -3.05 -1.74 -11.67
N ASP A 250 -2.10 -0.97 -11.11
CA ASP A 250 -0.71 -0.84 -11.58
C ASP A 250 0.17 -0.60 -10.36
N CYS A 251 1.41 -1.07 -10.37
CA CYS A 251 2.37 -0.84 -9.28
C CYS A 251 3.40 0.23 -9.66
N MET A 252 3.98 0.92 -8.67
CA MET A 252 5.20 1.72 -8.89
C MET A 252 6.41 0.81 -8.84
N TYR A 253 6.95 0.47 -10.01
CA TYR A 253 8.13 -0.37 -10.11
C TYR A 253 9.01 0.03 -11.29
N ASN A 254 10.30 0.24 -10.99
CA ASN A 254 11.34 0.52 -11.96
C ASN A 254 12.08 -0.79 -12.30
N PRO A 255 12.06 -1.27 -13.56
CA PRO A 255 12.80 -2.48 -13.97
C PRO A 255 14.31 -2.46 -13.72
N LYS A 256 14.89 -1.28 -13.45
CA LYS A 256 16.30 -1.12 -13.04
C LYS A 256 16.51 -1.28 -11.53
N ARG A 257 15.48 -1.72 -10.79
CA ARG A 257 15.51 -2.02 -9.36
C ARG A 257 15.22 -3.50 -9.14
N TRP A 258 15.60 -4.00 -7.96
CA TRP A 258 15.29 -5.36 -7.56
C TRP A 258 13.78 -5.67 -7.73
N PRO A 259 13.38 -6.78 -8.38
CA PRO A 259 14.19 -7.93 -8.77
C PRO A 259 14.68 -7.97 -10.23
N TYR A 260 14.80 -6.81 -10.89
CA TYR A 260 15.31 -6.65 -12.25
C TYR A 260 14.50 -7.38 -13.33
N VAL A 261 13.20 -7.52 -13.07
CA VAL A 261 12.22 -8.00 -14.03
C VAL A 261 11.56 -6.81 -14.73
N ASP A 262 10.86 -7.07 -15.85
CA ASP A 262 10.05 -6.04 -16.50
C ASP A 262 8.91 -5.55 -15.59
N HIS A 263 8.32 -4.40 -15.94
CA HIS A 263 7.32 -3.74 -15.11
C HIS A 263 6.12 -4.65 -14.79
N PHE A 264 5.58 -5.33 -15.79
CA PHE A 264 4.39 -6.16 -15.63
C PHE A 264 4.66 -7.40 -14.78
N THR A 265 5.88 -7.95 -14.85
CA THR A 265 6.31 -9.01 -13.92
C THR A 265 6.43 -8.48 -12.50
N GLY A 266 6.93 -7.26 -12.28
CA GLY A 266 6.90 -6.61 -10.97
C GLY A 266 5.48 -6.45 -10.41
N ASN A 267 4.52 -6.08 -11.27
CA ASN A 267 3.10 -6.00 -10.90
C ASN A 267 2.52 -7.37 -10.52
N ASP A 268 2.83 -8.43 -11.29
CA ASP A 268 2.42 -9.80 -10.94
C ASP A 268 2.95 -10.24 -9.56
N LEU A 269 4.20 -9.89 -9.24
CA LEU A 269 4.81 -10.23 -7.95
C LEU A 269 4.13 -9.50 -6.78
N ILE A 270 3.71 -8.24 -6.97
CA ILE A 270 2.92 -7.52 -5.97
C ILE A 270 1.52 -8.12 -5.81
N VAL A 271 0.85 -8.46 -6.91
CA VAL A 271 -0.43 -9.19 -6.86
C VAL A 271 -0.26 -10.52 -6.14
N SER A 272 0.83 -11.24 -6.39
CA SER A 272 1.18 -12.49 -5.70
C SER A 272 1.36 -12.26 -4.19
N HIS A 273 2.07 -11.20 -3.78
CA HIS A 273 2.20 -10.81 -2.37
C HIS A 273 0.85 -10.52 -1.71
N VAL A 274 -0.02 -9.77 -2.39
CA VAL A 274 -1.39 -9.50 -1.92
C VAL A 274 -2.16 -10.80 -1.70
N GLU A 275 -2.14 -11.70 -2.69
CA GLU A 275 -2.84 -13.00 -2.64
C GLU A 275 -2.36 -13.91 -1.50
N ARG A 276 -1.09 -13.80 -1.09
CA ARG A 276 -0.48 -14.60 -0.02
C ARG A 276 -0.77 -14.05 1.36
N PHE A 277 -0.67 -12.73 1.53
CA PHE A 277 -0.50 -12.14 2.86
C PHE A 277 -1.53 -11.06 3.21
N VAL A 278 -2.30 -10.56 2.24
CA VAL A 278 -3.22 -9.43 2.48
C VAL A 278 -4.67 -9.82 2.28
N CYS A 279 -5.04 -10.19 1.05
CA CYS A 279 -6.42 -10.58 0.72
C CYS A 279 -6.49 -11.33 -0.62
N PRO A 280 -7.61 -12.02 -0.91
CA PRO A 280 -7.87 -12.56 -2.24
C PRO A 280 -7.98 -11.48 -3.32
N THR A 281 -7.91 -11.89 -4.58
CA THR A 281 -8.08 -11.02 -5.75
C THR A 281 -9.17 -11.52 -6.69
N ILE A 282 -9.79 -10.61 -7.43
CA ILE A 282 -10.74 -10.90 -8.52
C ILE A 282 -10.31 -10.17 -9.78
N SER A 283 -10.92 -10.52 -10.92
CA SER A 283 -10.71 -9.84 -12.20
C SER A 283 -12.01 -9.26 -12.73
N SER A 284 -11.93 -8.16 -13.47
CA SER A 284 -13.09 -7.35 -13.84
C SER A 284 -14.08 -8.07 -14.75
N ASP A 285 -13.61 -9.08 -15.49
CA ASP A 285 -14.46 -9.95 -16.33
C ASP A 285 -15.40 -10.85 -15.52
N GLN A 286 -15.13 -11.09 -14.24
CA GLN A 286 -16.08 -11.79 -13.37
C GLN A 286 -17.35 -10.96 -13.13
N ILE A 287 -17.27 -9.63 -13.24
CA ILE A 287 -18.40 -8.71 -13.07
C ILE A 287 -18.92 -8.22 -14.43
N LEU A 288 -18.04 -7.75 -15.31
CA LEU A 288 -18.42 -7.19 -16.62
C LEU A 288 -18.64 -8.25 -17.71
N GLY A 289 -18.15 -9.46 -17.52
CA GLY A 289 -17.97 -10.43 -18.60
C GLY A 289 -16.80 -10.09 -19.53
N GLY A 290 -16.71 -10.84 -20.62
CA GLY A 290 -15.66 -10.68 -21.64
C GLY A 290 -14.33 -11.28 -21.20
N LYS A 291 -13.25 -10.48 -21.26
CA LYS A 291 -11.90 -10.88 -20.84
C LYS A 291 -11.36 -9.85 -19.86
N ALA A 292 -10.53 -10.31 -18.91
CA ALA A 292 -9.77 -9.42 -18.03
C ALA A 292 -8.94 -8.44 -18.86
N PHE A 293 -8.73 -7.23 -18.31
CA PHE A 293 -7.85 -6.26 -18.94
C PHE A 293 -6.42 -6.80 -19.01
N VAL A 294 -5.76 -6.51 -20.12
CA VAL A 294 -4.34 -6.75 -20.33
C VAL A 294 -3.83 -5.55 -21.10
N SER A 295 -2.78 -4.90 -20.61
CA SER A 295 -2.16 -3.78 -21.32
C SER A 295 -1.65 -4.24 -22.69
N LYS A 296 -1.77 -3.38 -23.69
CA LYS A 296 -1.21 -3.65 -25.03
C LYS A 296 0.32 -3.74 -25.01
N ASP A 297 0.95 -3.13 -24.00
CA ASP A 297 2.40 -3.10 -23.82
C ASP A 297 2.92 -4.34 -23.06
N ASP A 298 2.03 -5.16 -22.48
CA ASP A 298 2.40 -6.45 -21.88
C ASP A 298 2.54 -7.55 -22.97
N THR A 299 3.72 -7.59 -23.58
CA THR A 299 4.08 -8.55 -24.63
C THR A 299 4.57 -9.90 -24.09
N ARG A 300 4.52 -10.14 -22.78
CA ARG A 300 5.05 -11.38 -22.18
C ARG A 300 4.23 -12.59 -22.59
N THR A 301 4.89 -13.73 -22.76
CA THR A 301 4.24 -15.03 -23.02
C THR A 301 3.80 -15.72 -21.74
N GLN A 302 4.41 -15.39 -20.60
CA GLN A 302 4.06 -15.86 -19.27
C GLN A 302 3.64 -14.67 -18.41
N ARG A 303 2.47 -14.77 -17.80
CA ARG A 303 1.89 -13.78 -16.86
C ARG A 303 1.53 -14.50 -15.56
N ASP A 304 1.05 -13.74 -14.59
CA ASP A 304 0.72 -14.25 -13.26
C ASP A 304 1.95 -14.87 -12.55
N VAL A 305 3.13 -14.28 -12.75
CA VAL A 305 4.38 -14.75 -12.12
C VAL A 305 4.27 -14.66 -10.58
N THR A 306 4.61 -15.74 -9.88
CA THR A 306 4.53 -15.81 -8.41
C THR A 306 5.87 -15.82 -7.71
N ASP A 307 6.91 -16.24 -8.41
CA ASP A 307 8.20 -16.53 -7.83
C ASP A 307 9.11 -15.34 -8.04
N VAL A 308 9.52 -14.73 -6.93
CA VAL A 308 10.56 -13.70 -6.95
C VAL A 308 11.85 -14.41 -7.37
N PRO A 309 12.57 -13.92 -8.38
CA PRO A 309 13.88 -14.46 -8.73
C PRO A 309 14.78 -14.55 -7.49
N THR A 310 15.62 -15.58 -7.40
CA THR A 310 16.61 -15.68 -6.33
C THR A 310 17.69 -14.62 -6.52
N ALA A 311 17.97 -13.85 -5.46
CA ALA A 311 19.13 -12.96 -5.39
C ALA A 311 20.36 -13.81 -5.05
N ALA A 312 21.62 -13.50 -5.37
CA ALA A 312 22.29 -12.50 -6.18
C ALA A 312 23.78 -12.91 -6.15
N THR A 313 24.54 -12.64 -7.20
CA THR A 313 26.01 -12.83 -7.16
C THR A 313 26.69 -11.68 -6.41
N SER A 314 27.97 -11.81 -6.05
CA SER A 314 28.70 -10.75 -5.30
C SER A 314 28.73 -9.39 -6.02
N GLY A 315 28.60 -9.35 -7.35
CA GLY A 315 28.49 -8.12 -8.13
C GLY A 315 27.17 -7.38 -7.93
N ASP A 316 26.07 -8.11 -7.80
CA ASP A 316 24.72 -7.57 -7.68
C ASP A 316 24.52 -6.90 -6.31
N LEU A 317 25.14 -7.44 -5.26
CA LEU A 317 25.07 -6.94 -3.87
C LEU A 317 25.66 -5.52 -3.68
N LYS A 318 26.45 -5.04 -4.63
CA LYS A 318 26.93 -3.64 -4.69
C LYS A 318 25.95 -2.72 -5.45
N GLN A 319 25.11 -3.30 -6.30
CA GLN A 319 24.21 -2.59 -7.20
C GLN A 319 22.79 -2.43 -6.65
N GLN A 320 22.39 -3.23 -5.66
CA GLN A 320 21.05 -3.20 -5.07
C GLN A 320 21.03 -3.21 -3.54
N TRP A 321 19.86 -2.84 -3.02
CA TRP A 321 19.50 -3.11 -1.64
C TRP A 321 18.99 -4.54 -1.52
N MET A 322 19.43 -5.21 -0.47
CA MET A 322 19.12 -6.61 -0.18
C MET A 322 18.51 -6.72 1.19
N THR A 323 17.49 -7.57 1.35
CA THR A 323 16.92 -7.81 2.68
C THR A 323 17.63 -8.98 3.36
N GLY A 324 18.09 -8.76 4.60
CA GLY A 324 18.66 -9.79 5.47
C GLY A 324 18.34 -9.53 6.93
N SER A 325 18.28 -10.58 7.74
CA SER A 325 18.09 -10.44 9.19
C SER A 325 19.41 -10.13 9.88
N ILE A 326 19.37 -9.23 10.87
CA ILE A 326 20.54 -8.96 11.73
C ILE A 326 21.00 -10.27 12.39
N GLY A 327 22.32 -10.48 12.42
CA GLY A 327 22.95 -11.64 13.03
C GLY A 327 22.96 -12.90 12.15
N THR A 328 22.25 -12.90 11.02
CA THR A 328 22.31 -13.99 10.05
C THR A 328 23.66 -13.96 9.29
N PRO A 329 24.32 -15.12 9.10
CA PRO A 329 25.51 -15.24 8.26
C PRO A 329 25.32 -14.64 6.86
N TRP A 330 26.34 -13.96 6.35
CA TRP A 330 26.31 -13.41 4.99
C TRP A 330 26.01 -14.47 3.92
N GLU A 331 26.43 -15.71 4.15
CA GLU A 331 26.27 -16.80 3.20
C GLU A 331 24.82 -17.21 2.99
N ASP A 332 23.97 -17.09 4.02
CA ASP A 332 22.57 -17.54 3.99
C ASP A 332 21.71 -16.72 3.03
N PHE A 333 21.96 -15.42 2.94
CA PHE A 333 21.20 -14.52 2.06
C PHE A 333 21.96 -14.13 0.78
N SER A 334 23.25 -14.46 0.67
CA SER A 334 24.05 -14.23 -0.55
C SER A 334 24.20 -15.48 -1.44
N GLY A 335 23.52 -16.58 -1.10
CA GLY A 335 23.66 -17.86 -1.80
C GLY A 335 25.10 -18.40 -1.72
N GLY A 336 25.79 -18.17 -0.61
CA GLY A 336 27.18 -18.57 -0.39
C GLY A 336 28.25 -17.68 -1.04
N THR A 337 27.86 -16.60 -1.72
CA THR A 337 28.82 -15.73 -2.43
C THR A 337 29.57 -14.77 -1.50
N LEU A 338 29.00 -14.44 -0.35
CA LEU A 338 29.64 -13.68 0.72
C LEU A 338 29.74 -14.54 1.97
N GLN A 339 30.95 -14.91 2.38
CA GLN A 339 31.19 -15.57 3.68
C GLN A 339 31.67 -14.59 4.74
N HIS A 340 32.46 -13.61 4.32
CA HIS A 340 32.98 -12.55 5.17
C HIS A 340 32.93 -11.22 4.42
N VAL A 341 32.49 -10.16 5.09
CA VAL A 341 32.44 -8.81 4.53
C VAL A 341 33.39 -7.90 5.30
N GLN A 342 34.21 -7.14 4.58
CA GLN A 342 35.08 -6.08 5.12
C GLN A 342 34.81 -4.80 4.33
N GLY A 343 34.93 -3.65 4.99
CA GLY A 343 34.67 -2.33 4.41
C GLY A 343 33.29 -1.77 4.78
N THR A 344 32.84 -0.79 4.00
CA THR A 344 31.60 -0.05 4.26
C THR A 344 30.35 -0.83 3.87
N VAL A 345 29.38 -0.86 4.79
CA VAL A 345 28.03 -1.39 4.60
C VAL A 345 27.01 -0.33 5.01
N TRP A 346 26.03 -0.10 4.13
CA TRP A 346 24.88 0.73 4.42
C TRP A 346 23.69 -0.15 4.76
N ASN A 347 22.99 0.18 5.84
CA ASN A 347 21.79 -0.49 6.32
C ASN A 347 20.64 0.50 6.37
N ARG A 348 19.43 0.08 6.04
CA ARG A 348 18.23 0.90 6.21
C ARG A 348 17.02 0.07 6.63
N CYS A 349 16.15 0.70 7.39
CA CYS A 349 14.85 0.18 7.77
C CYS A 349 13.85 1.32 7.91
N SER A 350 12.59 0.97 8.18
CA SER A 350 11.55 1.90 8.56
C SER A 350 11.25 1.76 10.05
N VAL A 351 11.04 2.89 10.73
CA VAL A 351 10.63 2.92 12.13
C VAL A 351 9.38 3.76 12.32
N ARG A 352 8.49 3.34 13.21
CA ARG A 352 7.31 4.11 13.60
C ARG A 352 7.28 4.30 15.11
N PHE A 353 7.07 5.54 15.54
CA PHE A 353 6.92 5.90 16.94
C PHE A 353 5.58 6.61 17.15
N PRO A 354 4.79 6.20 18.16
CA PRO A 354 3.60 6.95 18.51
C PRO A 354 3.99 8.30 19.13
N SER A 355 3.15 9.32 18.95
CA SER A 355 3.37 10.65 19.55
C SER A 355 3.68 10.59 21.06
N SER A 356 3.13 9.60 21.77
CA SER A 356 3.33 9.39 23.21
C SER A 356 4.75 8.97 23.61
N TRP A 357 5.61 8.59 22.66
CA TRP A 357 7.03 8.32 22.88
C TRP A 357 7.92 9.53 22.53
N LEU A 358 7.33 10.58 21.95
CA LEU A 358 8.02 11.75 21.36
C LEU A 358 7.66 13.03 22.13
N THR A 359 7.62 12.99 23.46
CA THR A 359 7.12 14.10 24.28
C THR A 359 8.22 14.97 24.87
N GLU A 360 9.34 14.39 25.33
CA GLU A 360 10.44 15.13 25.98
C GLU A 360 11.80 14.49 25.70
N GLY A 361 12.84 15.31 25.60
CA GLY A 361 14.22 14.86 25.39
C GLY A 361 14.52 14.50 23.93
N SER A 362 15.16 13.35 23.74
CA SER A 362 15.57 12.81 22.44
C SER A 362 15.49 11.29 22.47
N LEU A 363 15.47 10.65 21.29
CA LEU A 363 15.68 9.20 21.22
C LEU A 363 17.18 8.91 21.17
N GLN A 364 17.59 7.75 21.67
CA GLN A 364 18.97 7.29 21.61
C GLN A 364 19.05 6.01 20.77
N LEU A 365 19.81 6.06 19.69
CA LEU A 365 20.14 4.90 18.85
C LEU A 365 21.36 4.19 19.45
N GLU A 366 21.16 2.97 19.92
CA GLU A 366 22.24 2.18 20.53
C GLU A 366 23.27 1.73 19.50
N ASN A 367 24.53 1.65 19.94
CA ASN A 367 25.59 1.02 19.16
C ASN A 367 25.35 -0.49 18.99
N SER A 368 25.94 -1.06 17.94
CA SER A 368 26.05 -2.51 17.79
C SER A 368 27.30 -3.02 18.51
N ALA A 369 27.22 -4.15 19.22
CA ALA A 369 28.34 -4.71 19.97
C ALA A 369 29.55 -5.10 19.08
N ASP A 370 29.29 -5.41 17.80
CA ASP A 370 30.25 -6.02 16.88
C ASP A 370 30.71 -5.09 15.73
N ALA A 371 30.24 -3.85 15.71
CA ALA A 371 30.58 -2.89 14.66
C ALA A 371 30.66 -1.46 15.18
N GLU A 372 31.75 -0.77 14.85
CA GLU A 372 31.86 0.67 15.08
C GLU A 372 30.80 1.37 14.22
N LEU A 373 29.70 1.76 14.85
CA LEU A 373 28.68 2.55 14.21
C LEU A 373 29.28 3.92 13.89
N THR A 374 29.46 4.20 12.60
CA THR A 374 30.18 5.42 12.20
C THR A 374 29.24 6.60 12.05
N GLN A 375 28.11 6.39 11.38
CA GLN A 375 27.17 7.46 11.01
C GLN A 375 25.75 6.90 10.83
N ALA A 376 24.74 7.72 11.11
CA ALA A 376 23.36 7.38 10.81
C ALA A 376 22.55 8.63 10.42
N TRP A 377 21.40 8.39 9.80
CA TRP A 377 20.47 9.41 9.35
C TRP A 377 19.04 8.99 9.69
N VAL A 378 18.22 9.98 10.04
CA VAL A 378 16.77 9.83 10.09
C VAL A 378 16.16 10.76 9.06
N ASN A 379 15.34 10.20 8.17
CA ASN A 379 14.70 10.95 7.07
C ASN A 379 15.70 11.79 6.26
N GLY A 380 16.91 11.25 6.03
CA GLY A 380 18.00 11.92 5.31
C GLY A 380 18.78 12.97 6.10
N THR A 381 18.39 13.26 7.35
CA THR A 381 19.11 14.21 8.21
C THR A 381 20.12 13.45 9.07
N PRO A 382 21.42 13.83 9.05
CA PRO A 382 22.46 13.15 9.83
C PRO A 382 22.22 13.30 11.33
N LEU A 383 22.50 12.22 12.06
CA LEU A 383 22.46 12.20 13.52
C LEU A 383 23.79 12.68 14.11
N VAL A 384 23.74 13.08 15.38
CA VAL A 384 24.90 13.54 16.15
C VAL A 384 25.26 12.52 17.23
N SER A 385 26.53 12.48 17.62
CA SER A 385 26.98 11.66 18.74
C SER A 385 26.28 12.03 20.04
N ALA A 386 25.88 11.03 20.82
CA ALA A 386 25.33 11.25 22.15
C ALA A 386 26.36 11.91 23.09
N GLU A 387 25.90 12.70 24.07
CA GLU A 387 26.76 13.42 25.02
C GLU A 387 27.63 12.49 25.88
N ASP A 388 27.14 11.28 26.17
CA ASP A 388 27.83 10.25 26.94
C ASP A 388 28.76 9.36 26.08
N GLY A 389 28.73 9.55 24.76
CA GLY A 389 29.53 8.81 23.79
C GLY A 389 29.00 7.40 23.46
N ASP A 390 27.87 6.96 24.01
CA ASP A 390 27.31 5.63 23.76
C ASP A 390 26.13 5.69 22.77
N GLY A 391 26.48 5.83 21.49
CA GLY A 391 25.53 5.79 20.37
C GLY A 391 25.26 7.15 19.75
N LEU A 392 24.11 7.29 19.09
CA LEU A 392 23.71 8.51 18.41
C LEU A 392 22.38 9.05 18.95
N THR A 393 22.29 10.37 19.08
CA THR A 393 21.06 11.05 19.46
C THR A 393 20.20 11.32 18.22
N ILE A 394 18.92 10.97 18.32
CA ILE A 394 17.87 11.32 17.35
C ILE A 394 17.03 12.45 17.94
N PRO A 395 17.18 13.69 17.45
CA PRO A 395 16.30 14.79 17.83
C PRO A 395 14.84 14.51 17.44
N LEU A 396 13.90 14.81 18.32
CA LEU A 396 12.47 14.48 18.13
C LEU A 396 11.87 15.22 16.94
N GLU A 397 12.39 16.40 16.59
CA GLU A 397 11.97 17.19 15.44
C GLU A 397 12.28 16.54 14.09
N LEU A 398 13.17 15.54 14.05
CA LEU A 398 13.44 14.76 12.84
C LEU A 398 12.41 13.64 12.63
N MET A 399 11.65 13.31 13.67
CA MET A 399 10.66 12.24 13.65
C MET A 399 9.30 12.79 13.19
N ILE A 400 8.66 12.06 12.30
CA ILE A 400 7.26 12.23 11.95
C ILE A 400 6.45 11.38 12.94
N PRO A 401 5.73 12.00 13.89
CA PRO A 401 4.98 11.26 14.90
C PRO A 401 3.83 10.47 14.28
N ASP A 402 3.57 9.28 14.82
CA ASP A 402 2.51 8.35 14.39
C ASP A 402 2.62 7.86 12.93
N ASP A 403 3.70 8.22 12.23
CA ASP A 403 3.98 7.88 10.83
C ASP A 403 5.37 7.21 10.67
N ILE A 404 5.70 6.80 9.45
CA ILE A 404 6.89 6.03 9.12
C ILE A 404 8.07 6.95 8.86
N ASN A 405 9.19 6.62 9.51
CA ASN A 405 10.46 7.30 9.40
C ASN A 405 11.50 6.36 8.80
N LEU A 406 12.36 6.89 7.93
CA LEU A 406 13.50 6.15 7.40
C LEU A 406 14.65 6.24 8.41
N LEU A 407 15.21 5.09 8.81
CA LEU A 407 16.47 5.03 9.54
C LEU A 407 17.53 4.42 8.61
N VAL A 408 18.64 5.13 8.42
CA VAL A 408 19.79 4.65 7.65
C VAL A 408 21.04 4.66 8.52
N VAL A 409 21.82 3.59 8.49
CA VAL A 409 23.08 3.45 9.23
C VAL A 409 24.21 3.07 8.28
N ARG A 410 25.32 3.78 8.38
CA ARG A 410 26.58 3.46 7.70
C ARG A 410 27.54 2.84 8.72
N THR A 411 27.95 1.61 8.42
CA THR A 411 28.82 0.81 9.28
C THR A 411 30.13 0.54 8.56
N GLU A 412 31.25 0.63 9.28
CA GLU A 412 32.57 0.29 8.76
C GLU A 412 33.09 -1.00 9.41
N TYR A 413 33.29 -2.05 8.63
CA TYR A 413 33.90 -3.28 9.10
C TYR A 413 35.41 -3.23 8.92
N SER A 414 36.12 -2.78 9.96
CA SER A 414 37.59 -2.73 9.99
C SER A 414 38.25 -4.11 9.89
N ARG A 415 37.52 -5.18 10.27
CA ARG A 415 37.92 -6.59 10.13
C ARG A 415 36.82 -7.38 9.42
N PRO A 416 37.14 -8.50 8.76
CA PRO A 416 36.13 -9.34 8.10
C PRO A 416 35.07 -9.84 9.08
N GLN A 417 33.81 -9.51 8.83
CA GLN A 417 32.64 -9.91 9.62
C GLN A 417 31.89 -11.05 8.95
N LYS A 418 31.40 -12.00 9.76
CA LYS A 418 30.65 -13.19 9.28
C LYS A 418 29.15 -12.99 9.17
N ALA A 419 28.60 -11.99 9.86
CA ALA A 419 27.16 -11.74 9.90
C ALA A 419 26.84 -10.26 9.69
N LEU A 420 25.60 -9.99 9.28
CA LEU A 420 25.05 -8.65 9.16
C LEU A 420 24.89 -8.02 10.55
N ALA A 421 25.43 -6.81 10.73
CA ALA A 421 25.30 -6.03 11.97
C ALA A 421 24.56 -4.72 11.72
N ALA A 422 23.64 -4.39 12.62
CA ALA A 422 22.97 -3.08 12.71
C ALA A 422 22.75 -2.73 14.20
N PRO A 423 22.27 -1.50 14.51
CA PRO A 423 21.88 -1.10 15.87
C PRO A 423 20.93 -2.10 16.54
N SER A 424 21.07 -2.28 17.85
CA SER A 424 20.23 -3.18 18.63
C SER A 424 18.86 -2.60 18.97
N ALA A 425 18.79 -1.31 19.31
CA ALA A 425 17.55 -0.69 19.75
C ALA A 425 17.56 0.84 19.63
N ILE A 426 16.37 1.43 19.75
CA ILE A 426 16.17 2.86 19.97
C ILE A 426 15.50 3.06 21.33
N ARG A 427 16.10 3.86 22.20
CA ARG A 427 15.55 4.19 23.52
C ARG A 427 14.82 5.53 23.55
N SER A 428 13.76 5.58 24.35
CA SER A 428 13.07 6.80 24.77
C SER A 428 12.85 6.73 26.29
N GLY A 429 13.73 7.35 27.07
CA GLY A 429 13.74 7.21 28.53
C GLY A 429 13.85 5.74 28.96
N THR A 430 12.84 5.22 29.64
CA THR A 430 12.78 3.81 30.08
C THR A 430 12.19 2.86 29.03
N ARG A 431 11.69 3.37 27.90
CA ARG A 431 11.12 2.58 26.81
C ARG A 431 12.21 2.25 25.79
N SER A 432 12.05 1.12 25.11
CA SER A 432 12.98 0.66 24.09
C SER A 432 12.23 -0.01 22.94
N LEU A 433 12.59 0.33 21.71
CA LEU A 433 12.19 -0.36 20.48
C LEU A 433 13.34 -1.30 20.08
N ASP A 434 13.12 -2.61 20.13
CA ASP A 434 14.07 -3.60 19.62
C ASP A 434 14.13 -3.53 18.09
N LEU A 435 15.34 -3.46 17.54
CA LEU A 435 15.62 -3.39 16.11
C LEU A 435 16.09 -4.74 15.52
N LYS A 436 16.00 -5.83 16.30
CA LYS A 436 16.20 -7.19 15.79
C LYS A 436 15.15 -7.55 14.76
N GLY A 437 15.62 -7.96 13.59
CA GLY A 437 14.76 -8.38 12.50
C GLY A 437 15.42 -8.14 11.17
N ARG A 438 14.59 -7.97 10.14
CA ARG A 438 15.04 -7.76 8.76
C ARG A 438 15.37 -6.31 8.51
N TRP A 439 16.49 -6.12 7.83
CA TRP A 439 17.01 -4.84 7.37
C TRP A 439 17.33 -4.94 5.89
N GLN A 440 17.26 -3.80 5.19
CA GLN A 440 17.86 -3.71 3.88
C GLN A 440 19.32 -3.29 4.03
N PHE A 441 20.23 -3.93 3.29
CA PHE A 441 21.65 -3.59 3.29
C PHE A 441 22.19 -3.45 1.88
N ARG A 442 23.31 -2.75 1.74
CA ARG A 442 24.02 -2.56 0.48
C ARG A 442 25.53 -2.39 0.72
N LEU A 443 26.33 -3.04 -0.12
CA LEU A 443 27.80 -2.93 -0.06
C LEU A 443 28.30 -1.74 -0.88
N GLY A 444 29.29 -1.02 -0.35
CA GLY A 444 29.92 0.13 -0.99
C GLY A 444 29.78 1.41 -0.16
N ASP A 445 30.25 2.52 -0.70
CA ASP A 445 30.24 3.80 0.01
C ASP A 445 29.76 4.93 -0.90
N ASN A 446 28.47 5.26 -0.80
CA ASN A 446 27.86 6.35 -1.56
C ASN A 446 26.92 7.15 -0.64
N ALA A 447 27.26 8.41 -0.40
CA ALA A 447 26.51 9.30 0.49
C ALA A 447 25.04 9.50 0.07
N ALA A 448 24.69 9.30 -1.20
CA ALA A 448 23.31 9.39 -1.69
C ALA A 448 22.39 8.31 -1.08
N TRP A 449 22.94 7.27 -0.46
CA TRP A 449 22.17 6.20 0.19
C TRP A 449 21.67 6.56 1.60
N SER A 450 22.04 7.74 2.11
CA SER A 450 21.55 8.28 3.38
C SER A 450 20.04 8.62 3.39
N ASN A 451 19.40 8.67 2.21
CA ASN A 451 17.98 8.95 2.09
C ASN A 451 17.35 8.24 0.87
N ILE A 452 16.03 8.36 0.74
CA ILE A 452 15.26 8.01 -0.45
C ILE A 452 14.46 9.23 -0.95
N PRO A 453 14.13 9.32 -2.25
CA PRO A 453 13.47 10.48 -2.83
C PRO A 453 11.99 10.66 -2.44
N LEU A 454 11.42 9.72 -1.68
CA LEU A 454 10.03 9.73 -1.24
C LEU A 454 9.93 9.49 0.28
N PRO A 455 8.82 9.89 0.93
CA PRO A 455 8.51 9.46 2.28
C PRO A 455 8.64 7.95 2.49
N ALA A 456 9.17 7.54 3.64
CA ALA A 456 9.47 6.12 3.95
C ALA A 456 8.25 5.20 3.80
N LYS A 457 7.06 5.67 4.19
CA LYS A 457 5.80 4.93 4.02
C LYS A 457 5.48 4.52 2.57
N PHE A 458 6.02 5.24 1.59
CA PHE A 458 5.84 4.94 0.17
C PHE A 458 6.99 4.12 -0.41
N GLY A 459 8.22 4.35 0.03
CA GLY A 459 9.41 3.73 -0.57
C GLY A 459 9.87 2.43 0.08
N MET A 460 9.47 2.15 1.31
CA MET A 460 9.98 1.01 2.08
C MET A 460 8.95 -0.12 2.20
N GLY A 461 9.43 -1.36 2.07
CA GLY A 461 8.62 -2.56 2.22
C GLY A 461 8.19 -2.81 3.66
N ALA A 462 7.08 -3.53 3.83
CA ALA A 462 6.56 -3.93 5.14
C ALA A 462 7.50 -4.88 5.90
N ASP A 463 8.42 -5.52 5.18
CA ASP A 463 9.34 -6.54 5.68
C ASP A 463 10.47 -5.98 6.54
N VAL A 464 10.72 -4.66 6.49
CA VAL A 464 11.77 -3.97 7.24
C VAL A 464 11.22 -2.84 8.13
N LEU A 465 9.99 -2.99 8.59
CA LEU A 465 9.32 -2.06 9.49
C LEU A 465 9.47 -2.48 10.96
N PHE A 466 9.86 -1.53 11.81
CA PHE A 466 9.89 -1.66 13.26
C PHE A 466 8.91 -0.66 13.88
N GLU A 467 7.98 -1.14 14.72
CA GLU A 467 6.97 -0.28 15.35
C GLU A 467 7.11 -0.31 16.88
N ALA A 468 7.26 0.88 17.47
CA ALA A 468 7.11 1.07 18.90
C ALA A 468 5.61 0.99 19.27
N LYS A 469 5.29 0.18 20.27
CA LYS A 469 3.90 -0.09 20.72
C LYS A 469 3.52 0.70 21.97
#